data_AF-A0A419G2C3-F1
#
_entry.id   AF-A0A419G2C3-F1
#
_cell.length_a   1.000
_cell.length_b   1.000
_cell.length_c   1.000
_cell.angle_alpha   90.00
_cell.angle_beta   90.00
_cell.angle_gamma   90.00
#
_symmetry.space_group_name_H-M   'P 1'
#
loop_
_entity.id
_entity.type
_entity.pdbx_description
1 polymer ?
#
loop_
_entity_poly.entity_id
_entity_poly.type
_entity_poly.pdbx_seq_one_letter_code
_entity_poly.pdbx_strand_id
1 'polypeptide(L)'
;RVEVVKPLSVIGKNTVGSMQSGIFYGFVGQVKEIIWRMKKELGKNTKVIATGGQADLIAQEAAVIDRVDPFLTLTGLRLIYERNQ
;
A
#
# COMPACT_ATOMS: atom_id res chain seq x y z
N ARG A 1 -5.18 12.00 18.22
CA ARG A 1 -5.12 11.21 16.97
C ARG A 1 -3.81 10.41 17.00
N VAL A 2 -3.81 9.13 16.64
CA VAL A 2 -2.58 8.31 16.60
C VAL A 2 -2.04 8.36 15.17
N GLU A 3 -0.80 8.76 14.99
CA GLU A 3 -0.15 8.79 13.67
C GLU A 3 0.14 7.37 13.17
N VAL A 4 -0.09 7.16 11.87
CA VAL A 4 0.24 5.90 11.20
C VAL A 4 1.71 5.94 10.84
N VAL A 5 2.51 5.27 11.64
CA VAL A 5 3.95 5.12 11.46
C VAL A 5 4.32 3.67 11.64
N LYS A 6 5.43 3.25 11.02
CA LYS A 6 6.00 1.93 11.28
C LYS A 6 6.45 1.87 12.74
N PRO A 7 5.91 0.97 13.56
CA PRO A 7 6.33 0.84 14.95
C PRO A 7 7.71 0.17 15.04
N LEU A 8 8.46 0.46 16.12
CA LEU A 8 9.75 -0.18 16.39
C LEU A 8 9.64 -1.69 16.66
N SER A 9 8.48 -2.15 17.13
CA SER A 9 8.19 -3.54 17.46
C SER A 9 6.74 -3.87 17.13
N VAL A 10 6.49 -5.10 16.69
CA VAL A 10 5.13 -5.62 16.45
C VAL A 10 4.37 -5.77 17.78
N ILE A 11 5.03 -6.21 18.84
CA ILE A 11 4.42 -6.27 20.17
C ILE A 11 4.62 -4.92 20.85
N GLY A 12 3.53 -4.17 20.99
CA GLY A 12 3.52 -2.87 21.67
C GLY A 12 3.67 -3.03 23.19
N LYS A 13 4.46 -2.14 23.80
CA LYS A 13 4.68 -2.10 25.26
C LYS A 13 3.89 -0.99 25.96
N ASN A 14 3.08 -0.25 25.21
CA ASN A 14 2.16 0.76 25.69
C ASN A 14 1.00 0.89 24.69
N THR A 15 -0.07 1.58 25.10
CA THR A 15 -1.30 1.70 24.30
C THR A 15 -1.03 2.30 22.92
N VAL A 16 -0.20 3.33 22.82
CA VAL A 16 0.11 4.00 21.54
C VAL A 16 0.83 3.05 20.59
N GLY A 17 1.88 2.36 21.06
CA GLY A 17 2.63 1.39 20.26
C GLY A 17 1.78 0.19 19.84
N SER A 18 0.89 -0.29 20.72
CA SER A 18 -0.04 -1.38 20.38
C SER A 18 -1.03 -0.97 19.30
N MET A 19 -1.57 0.25 19.36
CA MET A 19 -2.44 0.79 18.31
C MET A 19 -1.69 0.98 16.99
N GLN A 20 -0.49 1.59 17.02
CA GLN A 20 0.34 1.78 15.83
C GLN A 20 0.67 0.45 15.16
N SER A 21 1.02 -0.58 15.94
CA SER A 21 1.27 -1.92 15.44
C SER A 21 0.05 -2.55 14.79
N GLY A 22 -1.10 -2.52 15.47
CA GLY A 22 -2.34 -3.07 14.93
C GLY A 22 -2.75 -2.41 13.62
N ILE A 23 -2.66 -1.08 13.54
CA ILE A 23 -3.01 -0.33 12.33
C ILE A 23 -2.02 -0.65 11.19
N PHE A 24 -0.72 -0.51 11.46
CA PHE A 24 0.31 -0.65 10.43
C PHE A 24 0.38 -2.10 9.90
N TYR A 25 0.62 -3.08 10.76
CA TYR A 25 0.76 -4.48 10.33
C TYR A 25 -0.56 -5.11 9.92
N GLY A 26 -1.68 -4.67 10.50
CA GLY A 26 -3.01 -5.05 10.04
C GLY A 26 -3.25 -4.64 8.58
N PHE A 27 -2.91 -3.39 8.24
CA PHE A 27 -3.04 -2.91 6.87
C PHE A 27 -2.06 -3.60 5.90
N VAL A 28 -0.80 -3.81 6.31
CA VAL A 28 0.17 -4.60 5.53
C VAL A 28 -0.36 -6.00 5.23
N GLY A 29 -0.89 -6.69 6.26
CA GLY A 29 -1.48 -8.02 6.11
C GLY A 29 -2.68 -8.03 5.18
N GLN A 30 -3.60 -7.07 5.35
CA GLN A 30 -4.77 -6.89 4.49
C GLN A 30 -4.38 -6.71 3.02
N VAL A 31 -3.43 -5.82 2.74
CA VAL A 31 -2.94 -5.55 1.38
C VAL A 31 -2.32 -6.81 0.77
N LYS A 32 -1.44 -7.51 1.50
CA LYS A 32 -0.79 -8.74 1.02
C LYS A 32 -1.79 -9.82 0.66
N GLU A 33 -2.76 -10.07 1.54
CA GLU A 33 -3.74 -11.14 1.35
C GLU A 33 -4.66 -10.86 0.15
N ILE A 34 -5.16 -9.63 0.03
CA ILE A 34 -6.02 -9.24 -1.10
C ILE A 34 -5.26 -9.38 -2.42
N ILE A 35 -4.03 -8.84 -2.50
CA ILE A 35 -3.22 -8.93 -3.72
C ILE A 35 -2.92 -10.39 -4.07
N TRP A 36 -2.61 -11.24 -3.08
CA TRP A 36 -2.36 -12.65 -3.31
C TRP A 36 -3.58 -13.37 -3.90
N ARG A 37 -4.79 -13.10 -3.39
CA ARG A 37 -6.04 -13.63 -3.96
C ARG A 37 -6.26 -13.16 -5.39
N MET A 38 -6.09 -11.86 -5.65
CA MET A 38 -6.22 -11.30 -7.00
C MET A 38 -5.21 -11.91 -7.98
N LYS A 39 -3.95 -12.13 -7.56
CA LYS A 39 -2.92 -12.78 -8.40
C LYS A 39 -3.24 -14.25 -8.70
N LYS A 40 -3.99 -14.94 -7.84
CA LYS A 40 -4.46 -16.31 -8.16
C LYS A 40 -5.45 -16.33 -9.32
N GLU A 41 -6.26 -15.29 -9.45
CA GLU A 41 -7.27 -15.18 -10.50
C GLU A 41 -6.68 -14.58 -11.80
N LEU A 42 -5.88 -13.52 -11.67
CA LEU A 42 -5.33 -12.77 -12.82
C LEU A 42 -4.01 -13.34 -13.36
N GLY A 43 -3.30 -14.14 -12.56
CA GLY A 43 -2.02 -14.73 -12.89
C GLY A 43 -0.86 -14.22 -12.02
N LYS A 44 0.14 -15.09 -11.80
CA LYS A 44 1.28 -14.80 -10.92
C LYS A 44 2.13 -13.60 -11.37
N ASN A 45 2.11 -13.29 -12.67
CA ASN A 45 2.88 -12.21 -13.27
C ASN A 45 2.12 -10.86 -13.30
N THR A 46 0.93 -10.77 -12.69
CA THR A 46 0.20 -9.50 -12.59
C THR A 46 1.03 -8.48 -11.83
N LYS A 47 1.26 -7.33 -12.47
CA LYS A 47 2.02 -6.22 -11.90
C LYS A 47 1.15 -5.44 -10.90
N VAL A 48 1.73 -5.11 -9.76
CA VAL A 48 1.09 -4.38 -8.66
C VAL A 48 1.71 -3.00 -8.57
N ILE A 49 0.91 -1.97 -8.78
CA ILE A 49 1.33 -0.58 -8.70
C ILE A 49 0.53 0.09 -7.57
N ALA A 50 1.23 0.75 -6.65
CA ALA A 50 0.62 1.51 -5.56
C ALA A 50 0.78 3.02 -5.78
N THR A 51 -0.17 3.81 -5.28
CA THR A 51 -0.14 5.28 -5.30
C THR A 51 -0.81 5.84 -4.04
N GLY A 52 -0.74 7.15 -3.83
CA GLY A 52 -1.27 7.84 -2.66
C GLY A 52 -0.25 8.05 -1.53
N GLY A 53 -0.55 8.97 -0.61
CA GLY A 53 0.43 9.50 0.34
C GLY A 53 1.02 8.52 1.35
N GLN A 54 0.40 7.35 1.56
CA GLN A 54 0.91 6.30 2.45
C GLN A 54 1.45 5.08 1.69
N ALA A 55 1.52 5.12 0.36
CA ALA A 55 1.94 3.98 -0.45
C ALA A 55 3.37 3.54 -0.13
N ASP A 56 4.32 4.49 -0.01
CA ASP A 56 5.71 4.20 0.31
C ASP A 56 5.86 3.52 1.68
N LEU A 57 5.09 3.98 2.67
CA LEU A 57 5.11 3.44 4.02
C LEU A 57 4.70 1.95 4.04
N ILE A 58 3.68 1.59 3.25
CA ILE A 58 3.22 0.20 3.16
C ILE A 58 4.13 -0.64 2.26
N ALA A 59 4.65 -0.08 1.17
CA ALA A 59 5.52 -0.77 0.22
C ALA A 59 6.82 -1.27 0.87
N GLN A 60 7.34 -0.58 1.89
CA GLN A 60 8.49 -1.04 2.68
C GLN A 60 8.29 -2.44 3.29
N GLU A 61 7.06 -2.81 3.61
CA GLU A 61 6.73 -4.09 4.25
C GLU A 61 5.93 -5.03 3.33
N ALA A 62 5.45 -4.54 2.19
CA ALA A 62 4.67 -5.28 1.22
C ALA A 62 5.47 -5.48 -0.08
N ALA A 63 6.45 -6.40 -0.05
CA ALA A 63 7.27 -6.78 -1.20
C ALA A 63 6.47 -7.30 -2.43
N VAL A 64 5.16 -7.50 -2.29
CA VAL A 64 4.25 -7.85 -3.39
C VAL A 64 3.91 -6.64 -4.29
N ILE A 65 4.22 -5.42 -3.84
CA ILE A 65 4.09 -4.17 -4.61
C ILE A 65 5.34 -4.00 -5.48
N ASP A 66 5.16 -3.98 -6.80
CA ASP A 66 6.26 -3.92 -7.77
C ASP A 66 6.75 -2.49 -8.00
N ARG A 67 5.86 -1.49 -7.85
CA ARG A 67 6.19 -0.07 -8.06
C ARG A 67 5.27 0.83 -7.24
N VAL A 68 5.83 1.87 -6.63
CA VAL A 68 5.07 3.02 -6.14
C VAL A 68 5.14 4.12 -7.20
N ASP A 69 3.99 4.68 -7.57
CA ASP A 69 3.88 5.78 -8.53
C ASP A 69 3.02 6.92 -7.96
N PRO A 70 3.61 7.98 -7.40
CA PRO A 70 2.86 9.06 -6.76
C PRO A 70 2.06 9.91 -7.75
N PHE A 71 2.38 9.85 -9.05
CA PHE A 71 1.74 10.66 -10.09
C PHE A 71 0.79 9.84 -10.97
N LEU A 72 0.45 8.62 -10.58
CA LEU A 72 -0.39 7.71 -11.36
C LEU A 72 -1.71 8.38 -11.78
N THR A 73 -2.39 9.04 -10.85
CA THR A 73 -3.64 9.76 -11.13
C THR A 73 -3.44 10.93 -12.09
N LEU A 74 -2.40 11.74 -11.88
CA LEU A 74 -2.13 12.90 -12.74
C LEU A 74 -1.75 12.47 -14.17
N THR A 75 -0.99 11.38 -14.29
CA THR A 75 -0.67 10.75 -15.57
C THR A 75 -1.95 10.30 -16.28
N GLY A 76 -2.86 9.65 -15.55
CA GLY A 76 -4.16 9.25 -16.09
C GLY A 76 -5.01 10.43 -16.57
N LEU A 77 -5.10 11.52 -15.78
CA LEU A 77 -5.81 12.73 -16.16
C LEU A 77 -5.24 13.38 -17.42
N ARG A 78 -3.90 13.45 -17.54
CA ARG A 78 -3.23 13.95 -18.74
C ARG A 78 -3.60 13.12 -19.98
N LEU A 79 -3.52 11.80 -19.88
CA LEU A 79 -3.85 10.89 -20.99
C LEU A 79 -5.32 11.00 -21.43
N ILE A 80 -6.23 11.17 -20.47
CA ILE A 80 -7.65 11.39 -20.79
C ILE A 80 -7.85 12.72 -21.53
N TYR A 81 -7.20 13.80 -21.08
CA TYR A 81 -7.26 15.08 -21.76
C TYR A 81 -6.72 14.99 -23.20
N GLU A 82 -5.51 14.43 -23.39
CA GLU A 82 -4.87 14.24 -24.70
C GLU A 82 -5.73 13.42 -25.67
N ARG A 83 -6.49 12.43 -25.17
CA ARG A 83 -7.37 11.59 -25.99
C ARG A 83 -8.64 12.31 -26.48
N ASN A 84 -9.06 13.39 -25.82
CA ASN A 84 -10.28 14.13 -26.14
C ASN A 84 -9.98 15.52 -26.75
N GLN A 85 -8.74 15.75 -27.21
CA GLN A 85 -8.40 16.82 -28.15
C GLN A 85 -8.59 16.34 -29.58
#